data_AF-A0A0N5CI13-F1
#
_entry.id   AF-A0A0N5CI13-F1
#
_cell.length_a   1.000
_cell.length_b   1.000
_cell.length_c   1.000
_cell.angle_alpha   90.00
_cell.angle_beta   90.00
_cell.angle_gamma   90.00
#
_symmetry.space_group_name_H-M   'P 1'
#
loop_
_entity.id
_entity.type
_entity.pdbx_description
1 polymer ?
#
loop_
_entity_poly.entity_id
_entity_poly.type
_entity_poly.pdbx_seq_one_letter_code
_entity_poly.pdbx_strand_id
1 'polypeptide(L)'
;MVDINLIVEIIQLIYKIPSMLLMTLTTYAIIKEIKNKNAYFNKQFYTIIVCKLTNEIIFVMTIFIFFKLPKWGFYNNFLENNDWTATIFYILAAQQTTFMFLITLLISVNRYIAVKYPLLYKLYFSKAKIVFVLLSFIMLSTMIGLGNIFFDARYKKSDLFGYLTPTLKSKNLIYYQMFGQIFLLGNISIATFAFNVMAILALKKLNKINNKFKKQFYYIIYSIFTFITLLFVEAFFACRFIAVKYEIRSFARIIYFLQIVAFDLTSVGDFYFLIYSW
;
A
#
# COMPACT_ATOMS: atom_id res chain seq x y z
N MET A 1 23.96 -17.63 -9.80
CA MET A 1 23.43 -16.38 -9.17
C MET A 1 22.03 -16.02 -9.67
N VAL A 2 21.59 -16.60 -10.80
CA VAL A 2 20.21 -16.56 -11.31
C VAL A 2 19.25 -17.38 -10.41
N ASP A 3 19.75 -18.34 -9.64
CA ASP A 3 18.91 -19.33 -8.94
C ASP A 3 18.15 -18.81 -7.72
N ILE A 4 18.79 -18.03 -6.83
CA ILE A 4 18.13 -17.60 -5.57
C ILE A 4 16.99 -16.61 -5.83
N ASN A 5 17.21 -15.61 -6.70
CA ASN A 5 16.17 -14.64 -7.02
C ASN A 5 14.99 -15.28 -7.75
N LEU A 6 15.26 -16.25 -8.63
CA LEU A 6 14.24 -17.00 -9.35
C LEU A 6 13.43 -17.89 -8.39
N ILE A 7 14.07 -18.57 -7.45
CA ILE A 7 13.41 -19.35 -6.39
C ILE A 7 12.48 -18.44 -5.56
N VAL A 8 12.97 -17.28 -5.12
CA VAL A 8 12.16 -16.31 -4.37
C VAL A 8 10.96 -15.87 -5.18
N GLU A 9 11.11 -15.58 -6.47
CA GLU A 9 10.00 -15.17 -7.34
C GLU A 9 8.97 -16.27 -7.56
N ILE A 10 9.40 -17.52 -7.69
CA ILE A 10 8.51 -18.68 -7.77
C ILE A 10 7.70 -18.80 -6.48
N ILE A 11 8.37 -18.74 -5.32
CA ILE A 11 7.69 -18.76 -4.01
C ILE A 11 6.67 -17.63 -3.92
N GLN A 12 7.05 -16.41 -4.33
CA GLN A 12 6.13 -15.27 -4.37
C GLN A 12 4.92 -15.53 -5.25
N LEU A 13 5.11 -16.13 -6.42
CA LEU A 13 4.04 -16.42 -7.35
C LEU A 13 3.05 -17.43 -6.75
N ILE A 14 3.59 -18.48 -6.11
CA ILE A 14 2.81 -19.56 -5.49
C ILE A 14 1.82 -19.02 -4.46
N TYR A 15 2.19 -18.03 -3.62
CA TYR A 15 1.23 -17.46 -2.68
C TYR A 15 0.46 -16.25 -3.25
N LYS A 16 1.08 -15.40 -4.08
CA LYS A 16 0.41 -14.18 -4.57
C LYS A 16 -0.80 -14.46 -5.44
N ILE A 17 -0.74 -15.46 -6.32
CA ILE A 17 -1.87 -15.78 -7.21
C ILE A 17 -3.09 -16.23 -6.37
N PRO A 18 -2.98 -17.26 -5.50
CA PRO A 18 -4.09 -17.64 -4.62
C PRO A 18 -4.56 -16.50 -3.73
N SER A 19 -3.64 -15.72 -3.12
CA SER A 19 -4.03 -14.60 -2.27
C SER A 19 -4.79 -13.52 -3.05
N MET A 20 -4.39 -13.18 -4.28
CA MET A 20 -5.12 -12.22 -5.11
C MET A 20 -6.52 -12.71 -5.47
N LEU A 21 -6.67 -13.99 -5.80
CA LEU A 21 -7.99 -14.60 -6.06
C LEU A 21 -8.87 -14.53 -4.80
N LEU A 22 -8.33 -14.87 -3.63
CA LEU A 22 -9.02 -14.75 -2.37
C LEU A 22 -9.41 -13.30 -2.07
N MET A 23 -8.50 -12.34 -2.24
CA MET A 23 -8.78 -10.91 -2.06
C MET A 23 -9.92 -10.44 -2.97
N THR A 24 -9.93 -10.89 -4.22
CA THR A 24 -10.99 -10.57 -5.20
C THR A 24 -12.33 -11.16 -4.75
N LEU A 25 -12.35 -12.44 -4.35
CA LEU A 25 -13.54 -13.12 -3.84
C LEU A 25 -14.07 -12.45 -2.57
N THR A 26 -13.21 -12.09 -1.62
CA THR A 26 -13.57 -11.37 -0.39
C THR A 26 -14.14 -10.00 -0.71
N THR A 27 -13.52 -9.25 -1.64
CA THR A 27 -14.01 -7.95 -2.08
C THR A 27 -15.41 -8.06 -2.69
N TYR A 28 -15.61 -9.04 -3.58
CA TYR A 28 -16.90 -9.32 -4.18
C TYR A 28 -17.96 -9.72 -3.14
N ALA A 29 -17.62 -10.59 -2.19
CA ALA A 29 -18.51 -11.00 -1.12
C ALA A 29 -18.95 -9.81 -0.24
N ILE A 30 -18.00 -8.94 0.16
CA ILE A 30 -18.33 -7.74 0.96
C ILE A 30 -19.24 -6.80 0.15
N ILE A 31 -18.95 -6.56 -1.13
CA ILE A 31 -19.80 -5.72 -1.99
C ILE A 31 -21.22 -6.29 -2.09
N LYS A 32 -21.35 -7.61 -2.29
CA LYS A 32 -22.64 -8.30 -2.35
C LYS A 32 -23.43 -8.13 -1.04
N GLU A 33 -22.78 -8.31 0.11
CA GLU A 33 -23.42 -8.13 1.42
C GLU A 33 -23.83 -6.68 1.70
N ILE A 34 -23.02 -5.70 1.28
CA ILE A 34 -23.37 -4.28 1.34
C ILE A 34 -24.61 -3.99 0.47
N LYS A 35 -24.66 -4.55 -0.75
CA LYS A 35 -25.80 -4.39 -1.67
C LYS A 35 -27.08 -4.99 -1.09
N ASN A 36 -26.97 -6.11 -0.41
CA ASN A 36 -28.08 -6.79 0.28
C ASN A 36 -28.52 -6.08 1.57
N LYS A 37 -27.93 -4.92 1.91
CA LYS A 37 -28.22 -4.13 3.12
C LYS A 37 -28.05 -4.92 4.42
N ASN A 38 -27.19 -5.92 4.45
CA ASN A 38 -26.90 -6.70 5.66
C ASN A 38 -26.41 -5.75 6.77
N ALA A 39 -27.09 -5.73 7.92
CA ALA A 39 -26.81 -4.79 9.02
C ALA A 39 -25.38 -4.89 9.56
N TYR A 40 -24.73 -6.05 9.43
CA TYR A 40 -23.35 -6.23 9.88
C TYR A 40 -22.34 -5.59 8.91
N PHE A 41 -22.50 -5.84 7.61
CA PHE A 41 -21.58 -5.41 6.55
C PHE A 41 -21.88 -4.01 5.99
N ASN A 42 -23.11 -3.52 6.13
CA ASN A 42 -23.51 -2.17 5.72
C ASN A 42 -23.02 -1.10 6.73
N LYS A 43 -21.80 -1.29 7.25
CA LYS A 43 -21.07 -0.31 8.04
C LYS A 43 -20.04 0.36 7.17
N GLN A 44 -19.87 1.65 7.45
CA GLN A 44 -18.88 2.54 6.88
C GLN A 44 -17.46 1.99 6.78
N PHE A 45 -17.06 1.20 7.78
CA PHE A 45 -15.76 0.56 7.83
C PHE A 45 -15.55 -0.40 6.64
N TYR A 46 -16.54 -1.20 6.28
CA TYR A 46 -16.41 -2.15 5.17
C TYR A 46 -16.28 -1.46 3.81
N THR A 47 -16.86 -0.27 3.62
CA THR A 47 -16.61 0.55 2.43
C THR A 47 -15.13 0.94 2.32
N ILE A 48 -14.51 1.33 3.44
CA ILE A 48 -13.08 1.67 3.50
C ILE A 48 -12.23 0.43 3.17
N ILE A 49 -12.58 -0.74 3.73
CA ILE A 49 -11.90 -2.02 3.47
C ILE A 49 -12.01 -2.43 1.99
N VAL A 50 -13.18 -2.32 1.36
CA VAL A 50 -13.36 -2.63 -0.06
C VAL A 50 -12.45 -1.76 -0.94
N CYS A 51 -12.41 -0.46 -0.69
CA CYS A 51 -11.54 0.46 -1.43
C CYS A 51 -10.06 0.12 -1.24
N LYS A 52 -9.65 -0.23 -0.01
CA LYS A 52 -8.29 -0.68 0.29
C LYS A 52 -7.92 -1.93 -0.51
N LEU A 53 -8.71 -3.00 -0.39
CA LEU A 53 -8.43 -4.28 -1.05
C LEU A 53 -8.42 -4.15 -2.57
N THR A 54 -9.31 -3.33 -3.12
CA THR A 54 -9.35 -3.05 -4.56
C THR A 54 -8.06 -2.35 -5.02
N ASN A 55 -7.59 -1.34 -4.28
CA ASN A 55 -6.31 -0.69 -4.59
C ASN A 55 -5.12 -1.66 -4.50
N GLU A 56 -5.08 -2.54 -3.49
CA GLU A 56 -4.02 -3.54 -3.34
C GLU A 56 -4.03 -4.56 -4.49
N ILE A 57 -5.20 -5.07 -4.88
CA ILE A 57 -5.34 -5.96 -6.04
C ILE A 57 -4.79 -5.29 -7.30
N ILE A 58 -5.21 -4.04 -7.57
CA ILE A 58 -4.76 -3.29 -8.76
C ILE A 58 -3.24 -3.01 -8.68
N PHE A 59 -2.71 -2.70 -7.49
CA PHE A 59 -1.28 -2.49 -7.29
C PHE A 59 -0.47 -3.75 -7.59
N VAL A 60 -0.89 -4.92 -7.10
CA VAL A 60 -0.21 -6.18 -7.40
C VAL A 60 -0.26 -6.48 -8.90
N MET A 61 -1.39 -6.26 -9.57
CA MET A 61 -1.48 -6.39 -11.03
C MET A 61 -0.54 -5.43 -11.75
N THR A 62 -0.47 -4.18 -11.31
CA THR A 62 0.40 -3.15 -11.90
C THR A 62 1.87 -3.55 -11.79
N ILE A 63 2.32 -4.01 -10.62
CA ILE A 63 3.69 -4.50 -10.41
C ILE A 63 3.95 -5.76 -11.25
N PHE A 64 2.98 -6.68 -11.33
CA PHE A 64 3.14 -7.90 -12.10
C PHE A 64 3.33 -7.60 -13.59
N ILE A 65 2.45 -6.78 -14.16
CA ILE A 65 2.50 -6.36 -15.56
C ILE A 65 3.77 -5.54 -15.79
N PHE A 66 3.92 -4.36 -15.21
CA PHE A 66 4.95 -3.41 -15.65
C PHE A 66 6.36 -3.69 -15.11
N PHE A 67 6.52 -4.60 -14.15
CA PHE A 67 7.83 -4.85 -13.51
C PHE A 67 8.26 -6.32 -13.54
N LYS A 68 7.39 -7.27 -13.16
CA LYS A 68 7.79 -8.70 -13.11
C LYS A 68 7.88 -9.35 -14.49
N LEU A 69 6.86 -9.19 -15.34
CA LEU A 69 6.87 -9.78 -16.68
C LEU A 69 8.07 -9.29 -17.53
N PRO A 70 8.42 -8.00 -17.56
CA PRO A 70 9.60 -7.52 -18.30
C PRO A 70 10.92 -8.04 -17.74
N LYS A 71 10.99 -8.19 -16.41
CA LYS A 71 12.14 -8.82 -15.75
C LYS A 71 12.34 -10.26 -16.20
N TRP A 72 11.26 -10.99 -16.48
CA TRP A 72 11.30 -12.35 -17.04
C TRP A 72 11.51 -12.40 -18.56
N GLY A 73 11.66 -11.25 -19.22
CA GLY A 73 11.91 -11.17 -20.66
C GLY A 73 10.66 -11.02 -21.53
N PHE A 74 9.46 -10.96 -20.94
CA PHE A 74 8.23 -10.85 -21.71
C PHE A 74 8.07 -9.44 -22.28
N TYR A 75 7.78 -9.36 -23.59
CA TYR A 75 7.44 -8.15 -24.36
C TYR A 75 8.40 -6.96 -24.15
N ASN A 76 9.67 -7.22 -23.83
CA ASN A 76 10.69 -6.18 -23.64
C ASN A 76 10.83 -5.23 -24.83
N ASN A 77 10.82 -5.77 -26.06
CA ASN A 77 10.88 -4.96 -27.28
C ASN A 77 9.71 -3.97 -27.38
N PHE A 78 8.51 -4.36 -26.91
CA PHE A 78 7.37 -3.46 -26.89
C PHE A 78 7.59 -2.33 -25.88
N LEU A 79 8.04 -2.63 -24.67
CA LEU A 79 8.26 -1.62 -23.62
C LEU A 79 9.42 -0.66 -23.93
N GLU A 80 10.51 -1.16 -24.50
CA GLU A 80 11.66 -0.34 -24.91
C GLU A 80 11.30 0.66 -26.00
N ASN A 81 10.40 0.28 -26.92
CA ASN A 81 9.95 1.14 -28.02
C ASN A 81 8.81 2.09 -27.63
N ASN A 82 8.24 1.95 -26.44
CA ASN A 82 7.04 2.68 -26.02
C ASN A 82 7.22 3.37 -24.67
N ASP A 83 7.88 4.54 -24.67
CA ASP A 83 8.18 5.34 -23.47
C ASP A 83 6.94 5.66 -22.60
N TRP A 84 5.75 5.78 -23.22
CA TRP A 84 4.49 6.01 -22.52
C TRP A 84 4.16 4.90 -21.50
N THR A 85 4.61 3.66 -21.73
CA THR A 85 4.36 2.54 -20.81
C THR A 85 5.08 2.72 -19.48
N ALA A 86 6.32 3.21 -19.50
CA ALA A 86 7.07 3.53 -18.28
C ALA A 86 6.43 4.69 -17.53
N THR A 87 5.92 5.68 -18.26
CA THR A 87 5.22 6.83 -17.69
C THR A 87 3.95 6.38 -16.97
N ILE A 88 3.12 5.53 -17.61
CA ILE A 88 1.92 4.95 -16.98
C ILE A 88 2.28 4.15 -15.74
N PHE A 89 3.34 3.33 -15.79
CA PHE A 89 3.78 2.58 -14.61
C PHE A 89 4.07 3.51 -13.43
N TYR A 90 4.84 4.57 -13.64
CA TYR A 90 5.18 5.51 -12.56
C TYR A 90 3.96 6.27 -12.03
N ILE A 91 3.03 6.68 -12.91
CA ILE A 91 1.77 7.31 -12.52
C ILE A 91 0.97 6.36 -11.61
N LEU A 92 0.72 5.14 -12.07
CA LEU A 92 -0.08 4.15 -11.35
C LEU A 92 0.58 3.75 -10.03
N ALA A 93 1.87 3.46 -10.04
CA ALA A 93 2.60 3.07 -8.83
C ALA A 93 2.59 4.18 -7.77
N ALA A 94 2.81 5.44 -8.17
CA ALA A 94 2.76 6.57 -7.24
C ALA A 94 1.33 6.85 -6.73
N GLN A 95 0.33 6.77 -7.61
CA GLN A 95 -1.08 6.91 -7.21
C GLN A 95 -1.49 5.83 -6.20
N GLN A 96 -1.24 4.56 -6.51
CA GLN A 96 -1.66 3.43 -5.69
C GLN A 96 -0.97 3.40 -4.33
N THR A 97 0.33 3.73 -4.29
CA THR A 97 1.09 3.82 -3.04
C THR A 97 0.61 5.00 -2.20
N THR A 98 0.39 6.18 -2.79
CA THR A 98 -0.18 7.33 -2.06
C THR A 98 -1.57 7.00 -1.49
N PHE A 99 -2.42 6.35 -2.28
CA PHE A 99 -3.74 5.91 -1.81
C PHE A 99 -3.62 4.88 -0.68
N MET A 100 -2.66 3.96 -0.73
CA MET A 100 -2.38 2.99 0.34
C MET A 100 -2.04 3.68 1.68
N PHE A 101 -1.20 4.72 1.67
CA PHE A 101 -0.90 5.49 2.88
C PHE A 101 -2.15 6.24 3.39
N LEU A 102 -2.86 6.93 2.51
CA LEU A 102 -4.06 7.70 2.87
C LEU A 102 -5.17 6.80 3.44
N ILE A 103 -5.47 5.66 2.80
CA ILE A 103 -6.51 4.74 3.27
C ILE A 103 -6.13 4.12 4.61
N THR A 104 -4.83 3.85 4.84
CA THR A 104 -4.34 3.31 6.12
C THR A 104 -4.47 4.34 7.24
N LEU A 105 -4.16 5.61 6.96
CA LEU A 105 -4.43 6.72 7.87
C LEU A 105 -5.92 6.79 8.22
N LEU A 106 -6.81 6.75 7.22
CA LEU A 106 -8.26 6.79 7.47
C LEU A 106 -8.73 5.62 8.33
N ILE A 107 -8.20 4.41 8.12
CA ILE A 107 -8.50 3.24 8.96
C ILE A 107 -8.03 3.48 10.41
N SER A 108 -6.86 4.09 10.63
CA SER A 108 -6.37 4.40 11.97
C SER A 108 -7.23 5.46 12.69
N VAL A 109 -7.63 6.53 11.97
CA VAL A 109 -8.52 7.59 12.47
C VAL A 109 -9.90 7.03 12.79
N ASN A 110 -10.44 6.19 11.89
CA ASN A 110 -11.73 5.53 12.09
C ASN A 110 -11.75 4.67 13.35
N ARG A 111 -10.72 3.84 13.55
CA ARG A 111 -10.56 3.03 14.76
C ARG A 111 -10.45 3.88 16.02
N TYR A 112 -9.62 4.92 16.00
CA TYR A 112 -9.45 5.82 17.14
C TYR A 112 -10.78 6.48 17.56
N ILE A 113 -11.53 7.04 16.59
CA ILE A 113 -12.81 7.69 16.86
C ILE A 113 -13.83 6.66 17.36
N ALA A 114 -13.88 5.47 16.77
CA ALA A 114 -14.80 4.40 17.20
C ALA A 114 -14.59 4.00 18.66
N VAL A 115 -13.33 3.95 19.12
CA VAL A 115 -12.98 3.59 20.50
C VAL A 115 -13.19 4.75 21.46
N LYS A 116 -12.62 5.92 21.17
CA LYS A 116 -12.58 7.04 22.13
C LYS A 116 -13.85 7.87 22.14
N TYR A 117 -14.52 8.01 20.99
CA TYR A 117 -15.68 8.88 20.81
C TYR A 117 -16.83 8.17 20.08
N PRO A 118 -17.37 7.07 20.63
CA PRO A 118 -18.38 6.26 19.94
C PRO A 118 -19.65 7.04 19.58
N LEU A 119 -20.06 8.02 20.39
CA LEU A 119 -21.22 8.88 20.10
C LEU A 119 -20.99 9.80 18.90
N LEU A 120 -19.75 10.24 18.67
CA LEU A 120 -19.38 11.09 17.54
C LEU A 120 -19.10 10.28 16.26
N TYR A 121 -18.96 8.96 16.37
CA TYR A 121 -18.62 8.10 15.22
C TYR A 121 -19.62 8.27 14.08
N LYS A 122 -20.92 8.23 14.35
CA LYS A 122 -21.96 8.39 13.32
C LYS A 122 -21.93 9.77 12.65
N LEU A 123 -21.49 10.79 13.38
CA LEU A 123 -21.39 12.17 12.89
C LEU A 123 -20.19 12.35 11.95
N TYR A 124 -19.02 11.81 12.30
CA TYR A 124 -17.81 11.90 11.46
C TYR A 124 -17.82 10.90 10.30
N PHE A 125 -18.28 9.68 10.56
CA PHE A 125 -18.33 8.58 9.61
C PHE A 125 -19.77 8.35 9.15
N SER A 126 -20.43 9.38 8.62
CA SER A 126 -21.67 9.16 7.87
C SER A 126 -21.35 8.60 6.48
N LYS A 127 -22.30 7.89 5.85
CA LYS A 127 -22.09 7.27 4.53
C LYS A 127 -21.62 8.28 3.48
N ALA A 128 -22.27 9.44 3.42
CA ALA A 128 -21.92 10.51 2.48
C ALA A 128 -20.52 11.09 2.74
N LYS A 129 -20.16 11.33 4.01
CA LYS A 129 -18.85 11.88 4.37
C LYS A 129 -17.71 10.94 3.99
N ILE A 130 -17.88 9.64 4.18
CA ILE A 130 -16.84 8.67 3.79
C ILE A 130 -16.65 8.61 2.30
N VAL A 131 -17.74 8.58 1.53
CA VAL A 131 -17.66 8.62 0.07
C VAL A 131 -16.90 9.87 -0.39
N PHE A 132 -17.20 11.03 0.21
CA PHE A 132 -16.49 12.27 -0.07
C PHE A 132 -15.00 12.19 0.28
N VAL A 133 -14.64 11.69 1.46
CA VAL A 133 -13.24 11.51 1.87
C VAL A 133 -12.50 10.55 0.93
N LEU A 134 -13.09 9.41 0.59
CA LEU A 134 -12.50 8.44 -0.33
C LEU A 134 -12.30 9.03 -1.73
N LEU A 135 -13.27 9.79 -2.24
CA LEU A 135 -13.13 10.50 -3.51
C LEU A 135 -11.98 11.51 -3.45
N SER A 136 -11.87 12.28 -2.37
CA SER A 136 -10.78 13.23 -2.17
C SER A 136 -9.41 12.55 -2.15
N PHE A 137 -9.31 11.35 -1.56
CA PHE A 137 -8.08 10.58 -1.54
C PHE A 137 -7.70 10.05 -2.92
N ILE A 138 -8.67 9.60 -3.71
CA ILE A 138 -8.44 9.18 -5.10
C ILE A 138 -7.96 10.38 -5.93
N MET A 139 -8.58 11.56 -5.77
CA MET A 139 -8.16 12.76 -6.49
C MET A 139 -6.74 13.18 -6.10
N LEU A 140 -6.45 13.25 -4.81
CA LEU A 140 -5.12 13.61 -4.30
C LEU A 140 -4.06 12.61 -4.77
N SER A 141 -4.33 11.30 -4.66
CA SER A 141 -3.38 10.28 -5.10
C SER A 141 -3.16 10.32 -6.62
N THR A 142 -4.20 10.62 -7.39
CA THR A 142 -4.10 10.79 -8.84
C THR A 142 -3.26 12.01 -9.20
N MET A 143 -3.41 13.14 -8.50
CA MET A 143 -2.57 14.32 -8.69
C MET A 143 -1.08 14.02 -8.43
N ILE A 144 -0.77 13.27 -7.36
CA ILE A 144 0.60 12.80 -7.07
C ILE A 144 1.07 11.78 -8.13
N GLY A 145 0.19 10.95 -8.67
CA GLY A 145 0.51 10.07 -9.80
C GLY A 145 0.92 10.87 -11.03
N LEU A 146 0.05 11.78 -11.47
CA LEU A 146 0.21 12.61 -12.67
C LEU A 146 1.45 13.51 -12.61
N GLY A 147 1.90 13.92 -11.42
CA GLY A 147 3.16 14.64 -11.26
C GLY A 147 4.36 13.91 -11.86
N ASN A 148 4.30 12.59 -12.04
CA ASN A 148 5.38 11.82 -12.66
C ASN A 148 5.54 12.02 -14.17
N ILE A 149 4.54 12.60 -14.86
CA ILE A 149 4.58 12.85 -16.32
C ILE A 149 5.80 13.72 -16.69
N PHE A 150 6.21 14.63 -15.81
CA PHE A 150 7.26 15.61 -16.09
C PHE A 150 8.70 15.07 -16.00
N PHE A 151 8.91 13.77 -15.74
CA PHE A 151 10.25 13.22 -15.47
C PHE A 151 10.83 12.30 -16.55
N ASP A 152 10.24 12.29 -17.75
CA ASP A 152 10.71 11.53 -18.94
C ASP A 152 11.03 10.07 -18.60
N ALA A 153 9.97 9.30 -18.32
CA ALA A 153 10.08 7.90 -17.92
C ALA A 153 10.30 6.99 -19.11
N ARG A 154 11.28 6.08 -19.03
CA ARG A 154 11.60 5.11 -20.09
C ARG A 154 12.06 3.78 -19.54
N TYR A 155 11.79 2.70 -20.26
CA TYR A 155 12.39 1.41 -19.96
C TYR A 155 13.84 1.39 -20.47
N LYS A 156 14.77 1.03 -19.59
CA LYS A 156 16.17 0.83 -19.94
C LYS A 156 16.71 -0.38 -19.19
N LYS A 157 17.58 -1.15 -19.84
CA LYS A 157 18.37 -2.18 -19.17
C LYS A 157 19.23 -1.50 -18.11
N SER A 158 18.99 -1.82 -16.85
CA SER A 158 19.71 -1.20 -15.74
C SER A 158 21.02 -1.93 -15.51
N ASP A 159 22.12 -1.19 -15.45
CA ASP A 159 23.44 -1.73 -15.09
C ASP A 159 23.48 -2.18 -13.60
N LEU A 160 22.61 -1.63 -12.77
CA LEU A 160 22.46 -2.00 -11.35
C LEU A 160 21.74 -3.34 -11.18
N PHE A 161 20.73 -3.60 -12.00
CA PHE A 161 19.82 -4.74 -11.81
C PHE A 161 20.03 -5.87 -12.84
N GLY A 162 20.62 -5.57 -13.99
CA GLY A 162 20.89 -6.51 -15.08
C GLY A 162 19.68 -6.85 -15.97
N TYR A 163 18.50 -6.28 -15.68
CA TYR A 163 17.26 -6.49 -16.44
C TYR A 163 16.60 -5.17 -16.85
N LEU A 164 15.58 -5.27 -17.70
CA LEU A 164 14.80 -4.13 -18.18
C LEU A 164 13.98 -3.54 -17.04
N THR A 165 14.22 -2.27 -16.72
CA THR A 165 13.50 -1.57 -15.64
C THR A 165 13.02 -0.20 -16.08
N PRO A 166 11.87 0.27 -15.57
CA PRO A 166 11.43 1.63 -15.80
C PRO A 166 12.33 2.59 -15.03
N THR A 167 12.85 3.62 -15.70
CA THR A 167 13.78 4.61 -15.15
C THR A 167 13.30 6.03 -15.46
N LEU A 168 13.63 6.98 -14.61
CA LEU A 168 13.31 8.40 -14.76
C LEU A 168 14.62 9.16 -15.01
N LYS A 169 14.65 10.04 -16.02
CA LYS A 169 15.90 10.72 -16.45
C LYS A 169 16.08 12.13 -15.89
N SER A 170 15.01 12.76 -15.41
CA SER A 170 15.05 14.19 -15.05
C SER A 170 15.85 14.48 -13.78
N LYS A 171 16.66 15.55 -13.80
CA LYS A 171 17.43 16.04 -12.64
C LYS A 171 16.54 16.51 -11.49
N ASN A 172 15.35 17.01 -11.80
CA ASN A 172 14.39 17.52 -10.80
C ASN A 172 13.65 16.39 -10.05
N LEU A 173 13.87 15.14 -10.46
CA LEU A 173 13.28 13.96 -9.83
C LEU A 173 13.59 13.88 -8.33
N ILE A 174 14.80 14.28 -7.94
CA ILE A 174 15.28 14.20 -6.56
C ILE A 174 14.37 15.01 -5.63
N TYR A 175 14.04 16.24 -6.02
CA TYR A 175 13.17 17.12 -5.22
C TYR A 175 11.76 16.57 -5.13
N TYR A 176 11.24 16.03 -6.24
CA TYR A 176 9.92 15.42 -6.26
C TYR A 176 9.82 14.18 -5.38
N GLN A 177 10.82 13.30 -5.44
CA GLN A 177 10.88 12.11 -4.58
C GLN A 177 11.05 12.47 -3.12
N MET A 178 11.91 13.45 -2.78
CA MET A 178 12.05 13.93 -1.40
C MET A 178 10.72 14.48 -0.87
N PHE A 179 10.06 15.36 -1.63
CA PHE A 179 8.80 15.95 -1.22
C PHE A 179 7.68 14.90 -1.09
N GLY A 180 7.48 14.09 -2.14
CA GLY A 180 6.40 13.11 -2.17
C GLY A 180 6.63 11.93 -1.22
N GLN A 181 7.81 11.30 -1.27
CA GLN A 181 8.04 10.05 -0.53
C GLN A 181 8.48 10.28 0.91
N ILE A 182 9.34 11.26 1.16
CA ILE A 182 9.87 11.47 2.52
C ILE A 182 8.93 12.39 3.30
N PHE A 183 8.63 13.57 2.77
CA PHE A 183 7.81 14.52 3.52
C PHE A 183 6.34 14.12 3.55
N LEU A 184 5.70 13.88 2.40
CA LEU A 184 4.26 13.63 2.38
C LEU A 184 3.91 12.25 2.96
N LEU A 185 4.52 11.16 2.48
CA LEU A 185 4.24 9.82 3.05
C LEU A 185 4.75 9.69 4.49
N GLY A 186 5.92 10.26 4.81
CA GLY A 186 6.47 10.29 6.18
C GLY A 186 5.52 10.93 7.20
N ASN A 187 4.97 12.10 6.87
CA ASN A 187 3.99 12.74 7.75
C ASN A 187 2.70 11.91 7.90
N ILE A 188 2.24 11.26 6.83
CA ILE A 188 1.07 10.37 6.88
C ILE A 188 1.35 9.15 7.77
N SER A 189 2.54 8.56 7.68
CA SER A 189 2.96 7.43 8.52
C SER A 189 3.04 7.81 10.00
N ILE A 190 3.66 8.95 10.32
CA ILE A 190 3.72 9.48 11.69
C ILE A 190 2.30 9.74 12.23
N ALA A 191 1.42 10.36 11.44
CA ALA A 191 0.03 10.58 11.84
C ALA A 191 -0.70 9.26 12.08
N THR A 192 -0.52 8.27 11.20
CA THR A 192 -1.11 6.93 11.32
C THR A 192 -0.64 6.24 12.60
N PHE A 193 0.66 6.33 12.91
CA PHE A 193 1.22 5.82 14.15
C PHE A 193 0.60 6.49 15.37
N ALA A 194 0.53 7.83 15.38
CA ALA A 194 -0.07 8.58 16.48
C ALA A 194 -1.53 8.17 16.73
N PHE A 195 -2.36 8.04 15.68
CA PHE A 195 -3.74 7.58 15.81
C PHE A 195 -3.86 6.14 16.31
N ASN A 196 -3.00 5.24 15.83
CA ASN A 196 -2.93 3.86 16.32
C ASN A 196 -2.56 3.80 17.81
N VAL A 197 -1.54 4.54 18.25
CA VAL A 197 -1.14 4.63 19.66
C VAL A 197 -2.27 5.20 20.51
N MET A 198 -2.90 6.29 20.07
CA MET A 198 -4.03 6.89 20.76
C MET A 198 -5.22 5.93 20.88
N ALA A 199 -5.50 5.12 19.85
CA ALA A 199 -6.54 4.09 19.89
C ALA A 199 -6.21 3.00 20.91
N ILE A 200 -4.96 2.52 20.96
CA ILE A 200 -4.49 1.53 21.94
C ILE A 200 -4.61 2.06 23.37
N LEU A 201 -4.18 3.31 23.61
CA LEU A 201 -4.29 3.95 24.93
C LEU A 201 -5.75 4.10 25.36
N ALA A 202 -6.65 4.49 24.45
CA ALA A 202 -8.07 4.58 24.71
C ALA A 202 -8.69 3.21 25.04
N LEU A 203 -8.34 2.16 24.29
CA LEU A 203 -8.75 0.77 24.58
C LEU A 203 -8.27 0.31 25.96
N LYS A 204 -7.00 0.57 26.31
CA LYS A 204 -6.43 0.18 27.60
C LYS A 204 -7.15 0.86 28.77
N LYS A 205 -7.57 2.12 28.62
CA LYS A 205 -8.35 2.84 29.64
C LYS A 205 -9.73 2.22 29.85
N LEU A 206 -10.39 1.79 28.77
CA LEU A 206 -11.69 1.09 28.83
C LEU A 206 -11.57 -0.32 29.43
N ASN A 207 -10.46 -1.03 29.21
CA ASN A 207 -10.25 -2.38 29.76
C ASN A 207 -10.06 -2.44 31.26
N LYS A 208 -9.58 -1.38 31.90
CA LYS A 208 -9.60 -1.32 33.38
C LYS A 208 -11.02 -1.46 33.94
N ILE A 209 -12.05 -1.24 33.11
CA ILE A 209 -13.45 -1.25 33.51
C ILE A 209 -14.13 -2.59 33.14
N ASN A 210 -13.60 -3.38 32.18
CA ASN A 210 -14.33 -4.55 31.66
C ASN A 210 -13.42 -5.70 31.20
N ASN A 211 -13.72 -6.94 31.62
CA ASN A 211 -12.83 -8.12 31.53
C ASN A 211 -12.78 -8.81 30.13
N LYS A 212 -13.10 -8.09 29.03
CA LYS A 212 -13.18 -8.65 27.65
C LYS A 212 -11.87 -8.45 26.85
N PHE A 213 -10.78 -9.04 27.33
CA PHE A 213 -9.42 -8.78 26.84
C PHE A 213 -9.08 -9.39 25.45
N LYS A 214 -9.64 -10.58 25.09
CA LYS A 214 -9.19 -11.35 23.91
C LYS A 214 -9.37 -10.65 22.56
N LYS A 215 -10.55 -10.10 22.25
CA LYS A 215 -10.79 -9.42 20.96
C LYS A 215 -9.99 -8.14 20.79
N GLN A 216 -9.67 -7.47 21.89
CA GLN A 216 -8.94 -6.20 21.86
C GLN A 216 -7.45 -6.37 21.59
N PHE A 217 -6.89 -7.50 22.03
CA PHE A 217 -5.49 -7.85 21.75
C PHE A 217 -5.21 -7.92 20.24
N TYR A 218 -6.14 -8.49 19.46
CA TYR A 218 -6.02 -8.52 18.00
C TYR A 218 -5.96 -7.13 17.36
N TYR A 219 -6.73 -6.16 17.88
CA TYR A 219 -6.68 -4.78 17.37
C TYR A 219 -5.34 -4.09 17.69
N ILE A 220 -4.76 -4.36 18.86
CA ILE A 220 -3.44 -3.84 19.23
C ILE A 220 -2.37 -4.43 18.32
N ILE A 221 -2.39 -5.76 18.13
CA ILE A 221 -1.47 -6.44 17.21
C ILE A 221 -1.62 -5.87 15.80
N TYR A 222 -2.86 -5.66 15.31
CA TYR A 222 -3.09 -5.09 13.98
C TYR A 222 -2.49 -3.69 13.83
N SER A 223 -2.68 -2.84 14.83
CA SER A 223 -2.11 -1.48 14.84
C SER A 223 -0.58 -1.50 14.84
N ILE A 224 0.05 -2.42 15.57
CA ILE A 224 1.51 -2.61 15.54
C ILE A 224 1.96 -3.14 14.18
N PHE A 225 1.26 -4.15 13.65
CA PHE A 225 1.55 -4.74 12.35
C PHE A 225 1.50 -3.69 11.24
N THR A 226 0.40 -2.94 11.14
CA THR A 226 0.24 -1.87 10.13
C THR A 226 1.30 -0.77 10.24
N PHE A 227 1.78 -0.46 11.45
CA PHE A 227 2.89 0.48 11.61
C PHE A 227 4.21 -0.10 11.10
N ILE A 228 4.54 -1.33 11.48
CA ILE A 228 5.77 -2.01 11.03
C ILE A 228 5.80 -2.13 9.51
N THR A 229 4.67 -2.48 8.88
CA THR A 229 4.62 -2.62 7.42
C THR A 229 4.76 -1.28 6.70
N LEU A 230 4.17 -0.19 7.21
CA LEU A 230 4.39 1.16 6.67
C LEU A 230 5.86 1.59 6.82
N LEU A 231 6.50 1.31 7.96
CA LEU A 231 7.93 1.59 8.16
C LEU A 231 8.80 0.84 7.13
N PHE A 232 8.48 -0.41 6.81
CA PHE A 232 9.21 -1.14 5.77
C PHE A 232 9.05 -0.50 4.38
N VAL A 233 7.87 0.02 4.05
CA VAL A 233 7.64 0.74 2.79
C VAL A 233 8.45 2.04 2.74
N GLU A 234 8.51 2.80 3.83
CA GLU A 234 9.34 4.00 3.93
C GLU A 234 10.82 3.69 3.84
N ALA A 235 11.28 2.66 4.55
CA ALA A 235 12.65 2.17 4.49
C ALA A 235 13.02 1.74 3.06
N PHE A 236 12.10 1.07 2.34
CA PHE A 236 12.29 0.75 0.94
C PHE A 236 12.51 2.01 0.09
N PHE A 237 11.67 3.03 0.23
CA PHE A 237 11.81 4.28 -0.52
C PHE A 237 13.11 5.02 -0.18
N ALA A 238 13.46 5.14 1.10
CA ALA A 238 14.69 5.77 1.55
C ALA A 238 15.93 5.05 1.02
N CYS A 239 15.98 3.71 1.14
CA CYS A 239 17.07 2.89 0.62
C CYS A 239 17.18 3.00 -0.91
N ARG A 240 16.06 2.97 -1.62
CA ARG A 240 16.02 3.14 -3.08
C ARG A 240 16.56 4.50 -3.49
N PHE A 241 16.14 5.56 -2.80
CA PHE A 241 16.61 6.92 -3.03
C PHE A 241 18.13 7.03 -2.86
N ILE A 242 18.66 6.51 -1.75
CA ILE A 242 20.11 6.50 -1.47
C ILE A 242 20.86 5.72 -2.55
N ALA A 243 20.41 4.52 -2.90
CA ALA A 243 21.11 3.68 -3.88
C ALA A 243 21.10 4.26 -5.29
N VAL A 244 20.00 4.87 -5.72
CA VAL A 244 19.93 5.53 -7.03
C VAL A 244 20.80 6.78 -7.05
N LYS A 245 20.82 7.56 -5.97
CA LYS A 245 21.59 8.81 -5.90
C LYS A 245 23.11 8.57 -5.85
N TYR A 246 23.55 7.55 -5.12
CA TYR A 246 24.97 7.25 -4.91
C TYR A 246 25.47 6.05 -5.74
N GLU A 247 24.63 5.50 -6.61
CA GLU A 247 24.94 4.36 -7.50
C GLU A 247 25.52 3.13 -6.76
N ILE A 248 25.11 2.91 -5.51
CA ILE A 248 25.66 1.87 -4.64
C ILE A 248 25.07 0.50 -5.02
N ARG A 249 25.83 -0.30 -5.79
CA ARG A 249 25.42 -1.63 -6.25
C ARG A 249 25.06 -2.60 -5.12
N SER A 250 25.73 -2.53 -3.97
CA SER A 250 25.47 -3.43 -2.83
C SER A 250 24.05 -3.26 -2.25
N PHE A 251 23.44 -2.08 -2.42
CA PHE A 251 22.08 -1.81 -1.97
C PHE A 251 21.02 -2.46 -2.86
N ALA A 252 21.35 -2.87 -4.09
CA ALA A 252 20.38 -3.48 -5.01
C ALA A 252 19.71 -4.72 -4.40
N ARG A 253 20.46 -5.54 -3.66
CA ARG A 253 19.93 -6.74 -2.97
C ARG A 253 19.03 -6.37 -1.79
N ILE A 254 19.43 -5.37 -1.01
CA ILE A 254 18.65 -4.87 0.12
C ILE A 254 17.32 -4.28 -0.36
N ILE A 255 17.36 -3.48 -1.42
CA ILE A 255 16.17 -2.88 -2.03
C ILE A 255 15.23 -3.95 -2.57
N TYR A 256 15.76 -4.96 -3.24
CA TYR A 256 14.95 -6.07 -3.73
C TYR A 256 14.28 -6.83 -2.58
N PHE A 257 15.02 -7.16 -1.53
CA PHE A 257 14.46 -7.80 -0.33
C PHE A 257 13.40 -6.93 0.34
N LEU A 258 13.69 -5.63 0.56
CA LEU A 258 12.76 -4.68 1.14
C LEU A 258 11.50 -4.51 0.27
N GLN A 259 11.63 -4.50 -1.05
CA GLN A 259 10.48 -4.44 -1.95
C GLN A 259 9.54 -5.62 -1.71
N ILE A 260 10.10 -6.83 -1.60
CA ILE A 260 9.32 -8.04 -1.35
C ILE A 260 8.64 -7.95 0.01
N VAL A 261 9.43 -7.73 1.06
CA VAL A 261 8.92 -7.73 2.44
C VAL A 261 7.90 -6.61 2.65
N ALA A 262 8.22 -5.39 2.24
CA ALA A 262 7.37 -4.23 2.46
C ALA A 262 6.02 -4.41 1.77
N PHE A 263 6.02 -4.64 0.45
CA PHE A 263 4.77 -4.64 -0.31
C PHE A 263 3.95 -5.91 -0.11
N ASP A 264 4.58 -7.06 0.19
CA ASP A 264 3.84 -8.31 0.42
C ASP A 264 3.23 -8.34 1.81
N LEU A 265 3.93 -7.81 2.83
CA LEU A 265 3.34 -7.67 4.16
C LEU A 265 2.22 -6.62 4.17
N THR A 266 2.38 -5.48 3.50
CA THR A 266 1.31 -4.47 3.43
C THR A 266 0.08 -4.93 2.66
N SER A 267 0.22 -5.86 1.70
CA SER A 267 -0.90 -6.37 0.92
C SER A 267 -1.41 -7.70 1.46
N VAL A 268 -0.70 -8.79 1.16
CA VAL A 268 -1.07 -10.16 1.53
C VAL A 268 -1.13 -10.33 3.05
N GLY A 269 -0.14 -9.82 3.78
CA GLY A 269 -0.11 -9.91 5.25
C GLY A 269 -1.29 -9.18 5.90
N ASP A 270 -1.56 -7.95 5.46
CA ASP A 270 -2.67 -7.14 5.95
C ASP A 270 -4.03 -7.76 5.62
N PHE A 271 -4.19 -8.31 4.41
CA PHE A 271 -5.39 -9.05 4.01
C PHE A 271 -5.68 -10.24 4.92
N TYR A 272 -4.70 -11.12 5.15
CA TYR A 272 -4.90 -12.26 6.05
C TYR A 272 -5.14 -11.82 7.48
N PHE A 273 -4.46 -10.77 7.94
CA PHE A 273 -4.74 -10.19 9.25
C PHE A 273 -6.21 -9.76 9.34
N LEU A 274 -6.72 -9.03 8.35
CA LEU A 274 -8.11 -8.56 8.30
C LEU A 274 -9.13 -9.71 8.30
N ILE A 275 -8.85 -10.83 7.65
CA ILE A 275 -9.75 -12.00 7.65
C ILE A 275 -9.74 -12.72 9.00
N TYR A 276 -8.56 -12.96 9.59
CA TYR A 276 -8.45 -13.79 10.80
C TYR A 276 -8.69 -13.03 12.11
N SER A 277 -8.68 -11.69 12.08
CA SER A 277 -8.89 -10.85 13.27
C SER A 277 -10.34 -10.42 13.50
N TRP A 278 -11.27 -10.77 12.61
CA TRP A 278 -12.68 -10.37 12.66
C TRP A 278 -13.65 -11.53 12.89
#